data_AF-B1MBW4-F1
#
_entry.id   AF-B1MBW4-F1
#
_cell.length_a   1.000
_cell.length_b   1.000
_cell.length_c   1.000
_cell.angle_alpha   90.00
_cell.angle_beta   90.00
_cell.angle_gamma   90.00
#
_symmetry.space_group_name_H-M   'P 1'
#
loop_
_entity.id
_entity.type
_entity.pdbx_description
1 polymer ?
#
loop_
_entity_poly.entity_id
_entity_poly.type
_entity_poly.pdbx_seq_one_letter_code
_entity_poly.pdbx_strand_id
1 'polypeptide(L)'
;MTSITAEAPPRLTVSELIQRAAFTTLDRIPKVVLRQLIPPVVNADGDVMAPEIALLMRFAAAAPDFSDCGVAEARAIIETDSRVFADTSETADADSGIVLPSGIRASLYRPKTQSNGLVLFLHGGGFVLGSRTAYDSPARLIAAHAGVNVLSIEYRLAPEAPFPAALEDASEAWRFAVGHSSDWGIDPARIVLLGDSAGANLCAVLSNQLRDEEIRPRMQVLMYPVVDAVGEYRSREEFADNPALSAKQIEWLSALYVPDASDRSDPRVSPMLADDLSGAPATLITVAGFDPLRDEAIAYAKRLKDSGVSTRLLREGSLVHGYISMTQISQAARNAVQRVAAAINHAVR
;
A
#
# COMPACT_ATOMS: atom_id res chain seq x y z
N MET A 1 -2.76 26.96 21.76
CA MET A 1 -3.32 25.60 21.83
C MET A 1 -4.74 25.63 21.27
N THR A 2 -4.85 25.64 19.94
CA THR A 2 -6.12 25.42 19.26
C THR A 2 -6.21 23.93 19.00
N SER A 3 -7.12 23.26 19.71
CA SER A 3 -7.50 21.87 19.46
C SER A 3 -8.04 21.79 18.03
N ILE A 4 -7.23 21.29 17.10
CA ILE A 4 -7.72 20.84 15.79
C ILE A 4 -8.38 19.50 16.07
N THR A 5 -9.69 19.53 16.32
CA THR A 5 -10.51 18.33 16.40
C THR A 5 -10.29 17.51 15.13
N ALA A 6 -9.81 16.29 15.28
CA ALA A 6 -9.72 15.32 14.20
C ALA A 6 -11.07 15.24 13.47
N GLU A 7 -11.09 15.61 12.19
CA GLU A 7 -12.25 15.34 11.34
C GLU A 7 -12.36 13.83 11.20
N ALA A 8 -13.37 13.24 11.83
CA ALA A 8 -13.77 11.88 11.52
C ALA A 8 -14.09 11.81 10.02
N PRO A 9 -13.73 10.72 9.32
CA PRO A 9 -14.07 10.59 7.91
C PRO A 9 -15.57 10.81 7.71
N PRO A 10 -15.98 11.55 6.67
CA PRO A 10 -17.39 11.84 6.42
C PRO A 10 -18.18 10.53 6.32
N ARG A 11 -19.39 10.54 6.88
CA ARG A 11 -20.28 9.37 6.80
C ARG A 11 -20.57 9.04 5.34
N LEU A 12 -20.60 7.76 5.01
CA LEU A 12 -21.02 7.28 3.70
C LEU A 12 -22.41 7.84 3.34
N THR A 13 -22.53 8.31 2.10
CA THR A 13 -23.79 8.67 1.46
C THR A 13 -24.68 7.44 1.28
N VAL A 14 -25.98 7.65 1.03
CA VAL A 14 -26.92 6.57 0.74
C VAL A 14 -26.49 5.74 -0.48
N SER A 15 -25.92 6.38 -1.50
CA SER A 15 -25.41 5.70 -2.70
C SER A 15 -24.22 4.79 -2.36
N GLU A 16 -23.24 5.30 -1.62
CA GLU A 16 -22.06 4.51 -1.19
C GLU A 16 -22.49 3.36 -0.26
N LEU A 17 -23.49 3.55 0.60
CA LEU A 17 -24.05 2.49 1.43
C LEU A 17 -24.71 1.38 0.60
N ILE A 18 -25.45 1.74 -0.46
CA ILE A 18 -26.06 0.77 -1.38
C ILE A 18 -24.98 0.01 -2.14
N GLN A 19 -23.96 0.71 -2.68
CA GLN A 19 -22.83 0.09 -3.37
C GLN A 19 -22.08 -0.86 -2.45
N ARG A 20 -21.76 -0.42 -1.23
CA ARG A 20 -21.10 -1.26 -0.22
C ARG A 20 -21.95 -2.46 0.16
N ALA A 21 -23.25 -2.28 0.35
CA ALA A 21 -24.18 -3.39 0.62
C ALA A 21 -24.18 -4.41 -0.52
N ALA A 22 -24.16 -3.96 -1.78
CA ALA A 22 -24.05 -4.83 -2.95
C ALA A 22 -22.73 -5.62 -2.93
N PHE A 23 -21.58 -4.99 -2.73
CA PHE A 23 -20.29 -5.70 -2.70
C PHE A 23 -20.14 -6.65 -1.49
N THR A 24 -20.63 -6.26 -0.32
CA THR A 24 -20.54 -7.10 0.89
C THR A 24 -21.52 -8.28 0.92
N THR A 25 -22.65 -8.17 0.21
CA THR A 25 -23.55 -9.32 0.03
C THR A 25 -23.01 -10.32 -0.99
N LEU A 26 -22.20 -9.87 -1.96
CA LEU A 26 -21.55 -10.75 -2.94
C LEU A 26 -20.58 -11.75 -2.28
N ASP A 27 -19.79 -11.33 -1.27
CA ASP A 27 -18.90 -12.24 -0.53
C ASP A 27 -19.68 -13.33 0.25
N ARG A 28 -20.96 -13.08 0.57
CA ARG A 28 -21.84 -14.05 1.23
C ARG A 28 -22.48 -15.05 0.27
N ILE A 29 -22.40 -14.82 -1.05
CA ILE A 29 -22.89 -15.77 -2.04
C ILE A 29 -21.92 -16.96 -2.08
N PRO A 30 -22.42 -18.22 -1.98
CA PRO A 30 -21.55 -19.38 -2.05
C PRO A 30 -20.68 -19.35 -3.32
N LYS A 31 -19.36 -19.55 -3.19
CA LYS A 31 -18.41 -19.48 -4.30
C LYS A 31 -18.78 -20.39 -5.49
N VAL A 32 -19.48 -21.48 -5.23
CA VAL A 32 -20.03 -22.38 -6.25
C VAL A 32 -21.01 -21.65 -7.18
N VAL A 33 -21.87 -20.79 -6.62
CA VAL A 33 -22.84 -20.00 -7.37
C VAL A 33 -22.13 -18.89 -8.16
N LEU A 34 -21.19 -18.16 -7.53
CA LEU A 34 -20.43 -17.12 -8.24
C LEU A 34 -19.63 -17.69 -9.42
N ARG A 35 -19.01 -18.87 -9.26
CA ARG A 35 -18.27 -19.55 -10.34
C ARG A 35 -19.16 -20.01 -11.50
N GLN A 36 -20.46 -20.21 -11.27
CA GLN A 36 -21.41 -20.51 -12.35
C GLN A 36 -21.82 -19.25 -13.12
N LEU A 37 -21.81 -18.08 -12.47
CA LEU A 37 -22.19 -16.81 -13.07
C LEU A 37 -21.02 -16.10 -13.77
N ILE A 38 -19.80 -16.31 -13.28
CA ILE A 38 -18.59 -15.62 -13.75
C ILE A 38 -17.58 -16.67 -14.22
N PRO A 39 -17.30 -16.74 -15.54
CA PRO A 39 -16.24 -17.58 -16.07
C PRO A 39 -14.91 -17.31 -15.37
N PRO A 40 -14.10 -18.35 -15.09
CA PRO A 40 -12.81 -18.17 -14.45
C PRO A 40 -11.91 -17.30 -15.32
N VAL A 41 -11.31 -16.27 -14.71
CA VAL A 41 -10.27 -15.45 -15.33
C VAL A 41 -8.93 -16.05 -14.94
N VAL A 42 -8.16 -16.48 -15.93
CA VAL A 42 -6.88 -17.18 -15.74
C VAL A 42 -5.77 -16.39 -16.43
N ASN A 43 -4.68 -16.12 -15.73
CA ASN A 43 -3.52 -15.43 -16.31
C ASN A 43 -2.58 -16.42 -17.02
N ALA A 44 -1.55 -15.91 -17.68
CA ALA A 44 -0.62 -16.72 -18.46
C ALA A 44 0.33 -17.59 -17.61
N ASP A 45 0.34 -17.40 -16.28
CA ASP A 45 1.05 -18.24 -15.32
C ASP A 45 0.13 -19.30 -14.66
N GLY A 46 -1.16 -19.32 -15.02
CA GLY A 46 -2.13 -20.28 -14.51
C GLY A 46 -2.80 -19.89 -13.19
N ASP A 47 -2.58 -18.67 -12.67
CA ASP A 47 -3.34 -18.19 -11.53
C ASP A 47 -4.79 -17.94 -11.92
N VAL A 48 -5.72 -18.19 -10.99
CA VAL A 48 -7.14 -17.98 -11.18
C VAL A 48 -7.62 -16.85 -10.29
N MET A 49 -8.19 -15.80 -10.90
CA MET A 49 -8.70 -14.64 -10.17
C MET A 49 -9.84 -15.06 -9.22
N ALA A 50 -9.86 -14.50 -8.02
CA ALA A 50 -10.96 -14.73 -7.08
C ALA A 50 -12.29 -14.26 -7.71
N PRO A 51 -13.38 -15.04 -7.66
CA PRO A 51 -14.64 -14.69 -8.34
C PRO A 51 -15.20 -13.33 -7.94
N GLU A 52 -15.09 -12.97 -6.66
CA GLU A 52 -15.51 -11.67 -6.14
C GLU A 52 -14.67 -10.50 -6.72
N ILE A 53 -13.37 -10.72 -6.92
CA ILE A 53 -12.47 -9.75 -7.58
C ILE A 53 -12.79 -9.67 -9.07
N ALA A 54 -13.02 -10.80 -9.75
CA ALA A 54 -13.40 -10.80 -11.16
C ALA A 54 -14.70 -10.04 -11.42
N LEU A 55 -15.67 -10.13 -10.50
CA LEU A 55 -16.89 -9.32 -10.56
C LEU A 55 -16.60 -7.83 -10.39
N LEU A 56 -15.79 -7.47 -9.38
CA LEU A 56 -15.38 -6.10 -9.16
C LEU A 56 -14.68 -5.51 -10.39
N MET A 57 -13.78 -6.27 -11.03
CA MET A 57 -13.07 -5.84 -12.23
C MET A 57 -14.01 -5.59 -13.42
N ARG A 58 -15.11 -6.35 -13.56
CA ARG A 58 -16.13 -6.08 -14.58
C ARG A 58 -16.85 -4.76 -14.36
N PHE A 59 -17.13 -4.41 -13.10
CA PHE A 59 -17.73 -3.12 -12.76
C PHE A 59 -16.73 -1.97 -12.97
N ALA A 60 -15.48 -2.16 -12.53
CA ALA A 60 -14.42 -1.18 -12.72
C ALA A 60 -14.16 -0.90 -14.21
N ALA A 61 -14.16 -1.93 -15.07
CA ALA A 61 -13.99 -1.78 -16.52
C ALA A 61 -15.09 -0.95 -17.21
N ALA A 62 -16.26 -0.80 -16.58
CA ALA A 62 -17.37 0.00 -17.08
C ALA A 62 -17.41 1.42 -16.48
N ALA A 63 -16.58 1.70 -15.48
CA ALA A 63 -16.47 3.01 -14.85
C ALA A 63 -15.54 3.93 -15.65
N PRO A 64 -15.68 5.26 -15.52
CA PRO A 64 -14.70 6.20 -16.07
C PRO A 64 -13.29 5.92 -15.53
N ASP A 65 -12.31 5.93 -16.41
CA ASP A 65 -10.90 5.81 -16.02
C ASP A 65 -10.46 7.12 -15.33
N PHE A 66 -9.99 7.03 -14.09
CA PHE A 66 -9.58 8.20 -13.32
C PHE A 66 -8.41 8.95 -13.97
N SER A 67 -7.65 8.32 -14.87
CA SER A 67 -6.57 8.99 -15.59
C SER A 67 -7.08 9.89 -16.73
N ASP A 68 -8.37 9.83 -17.08
CA ASP A 68 -9.00 10.74 -18.04
C ASP A 68 -9.54 12.03 -17.39
N CYS A 69 -9.60 12.09 -16.06
CA CYS A 69 -10.10 13.25 -15.33
C CYS A 69 -8.97 14.09 -14.71
N GLY A 70 -9.34 15.23 -14.11
CA GLY A 70 -8.37 16.07 -13.40
C GLY A 70 -7.92 15.43 -12.09
N VAL A 71 -6.69 15.72 -11.62
CA VAL A 71 -6.11 15.13 -10.40
C VAL A 71 -7.03 15.22 -9.18
N ALA A 72 -7.73 16.33 -8.99
CA ALA A 72 -8.66 16.51 -7.88
C ALA A 72 -9.85 15.53 -7.93
N GLU A 73 -10.37 15.25 -9.13
CA GLU A 73 -11.45 14.30 -9.35
C GLU A 73 -10.95 12.86 -9.18
N ALA A 74 -9.77 12.54 -9.72
CA ALA A 74 -9.12 11.24 -9.52
C ALA A 74 -8.91 10.93 -8.03
N ARG A 75 -8.44 11.92 -7.25
CA ARG A 75 -8.32 11.79 -5.78
C ARG A 75 -9.68 11.52 -5.13
N ALA A 76 -10.72 12.25 -5.51
CA ALA A 76 -12.07 12.06 -4.96
C ALA A 76 -12.66 10.67 -5.27
N ILE A 77 -12.38 10.12 -6.45
CA ILE A 77 -12.76 8.76 -6.84
C ILE A 77 -12.08 7.74 -5.91
N ILE A 78 -10.74 7.81 -5.77
CA ILE A 78 -9.98 6.88 -4.93
C ILE A 78 -10.39 6.97 -3.45
N GLU A 79 -10.64 8.18 -2.93
CA GLU A 79 -11.16 8.37 -1.57
C GLU A 79 -12.53 7.68 -1.38
N THR A 80 -13.40 7.80 -2.37
CA THR A 80 -14.75 7.22 -2.34
C THR A 80 -14.68 5.70 -2.38
N ASP A 81 -13.93 5.13 -3.31
CA ASP A 81 -13.75 3.69 -3.45
C ASP A 81 -13.14 3.09 -2.17
N SER A 82 -12.13 3.75 -1.60
CA SER A 82 -11.50 3.31 -0.35
C SER A 82 -12.50 3.26 0.80
N ARG A 83 -13.41 4.24 0.92
CA ARG A 83 -14.47 4.21 1.94
C ARG A 83 -15.52 3.12 1.68
N VAL A 84 -15.85 2.85 0.42
CA VAL A 84 -16.82 1.80 0.04
C VAL A 84 -16.26 0.41 0.35
N PHE A 85 -14.98 0.18 0.09
CA PHE A 85 -14.31 -1.11 0.32
C PHE A 85 -13.70 -1.26 1.72
N ALA A 86 -13.70 -0.19 2.52
CA ALA A 86 -13.18 -0.20 3.89
C ALA A 86 -13.85 -1.27 4.75
N ASP A 87 -13.04 -2.03 5.45
CA ASP A 87 -13.48 -2.89 6.53
C ASP A 87 -13.76 -2.06 7.79
N THR A 88 -14.93 -2.29 8.39
CA THR A 88 -15.39 -1.60 9.61
C THR A 88 -15.51 -2.53 10.82
N SER A 89 -15.11 -3.79 10.68
CA SER A 89 -15.19 -4.79 11.76
C SER A 89 -14.09 -4.64 12.81
N GLU A 90 -12.95 -4.06 12.44
CA GLU A 90 -11.77 -3.96 13.30
C GLU A 90 -11.65 -2.60 13.99
N THR A 91 -11.38 -2.64 15.30
CA THR A 91 -11.35 -1.46 16.18
C THR A 91 -9.97 -1.34 16.84
N ALA A 92 -9.00 -0.77 16.11
CA ALA A 92 -7.83 -0.14 16.75
C ALA A 92 -8.19 1.30 17.09
N ASP A 93 -7.75 1.83 18.24
CA ASP A 93 -7.97 3.24 18.58
C ASP A 93 -7.03 4.10 17.75
N ALA A 94 -7.51 5.24 17.23
CA ALA A 94 -6.71 6.12 16.38
C ALA A 94 -6.57 7.51 17.02
N ASP A 95 -5.34 7.98 17.17
CA ASP A 95 -5.03 9.38 17.42
C ASP A 95 -4.66 10.06 16.09
N SER A 96 -5.54 10.91 15.58
CA SER A 96 -5.34 11.65 14.33
C SER A 96 -4.82 13.08 14.53
N GLY A 97 -4.43 13.45 15.75
CA GLY A 97 -3.88 14.76 16.07
C GLY A 97 -2.37 14.89 15.86
N ILE A 98 -1.71 13.86 15.33
CA ILE A 98 -0.25 13.85 15.16
C ILE A 98 0.15 14.74 13.98
N VAL A 99 1.09 15.65 14.23
CA VAL A 99 1.67 16.55 13.23
C VAL A 99 3.19 16.54 13.39
N LEU A 100 3.90 16.25 12.30
CA LEU A 100 5.36 16.26 12.22
C LEU A 100 5.88 17.71 12.15
N PRO A 101 7.18 17.96 12.41
CA PRO A 101 7.76 19.29 12.43
C PRO A 101 7.46 20.18 11.22
N SER A 102 7.45 19.63 10.01
CA SER A 102 7.13 20.36 8.77
C SER A 102 5.64 20.58 8.51
N GLY A 103 4.76 20.07 9.39
CA GLY A 103 3.31 20.16 9.24
C GLY A 103 2.65 18.94 8.59
N ILE A 104 3.43 17.91 8.24
CA ILE A 104 2.89 16.63 7.73
C ILE A 104 2.00 15.99 8.79
N ARG A 105 0.76 15.66 8.41
CA ARG A 105 -0.19 15.01 9.33
C ARG A 105 0.08 13.51 9.40
N ALA A 106 -0.20 12.92 10.56
CA ALA A 106 -0.14 11.47 10.75
C ALA A 106 -1.28 10.97 11.63
N SER A 107 -1.44 9.65 11.70
CA SER A 107 -2.34 9.01 12.66
C SER A 107 -1.69 7.81 13.27
N LEU A 108 -1.78 7.74 14.58
CA LEU A 108 -1.24 6.65 15.37
C LEU A 108 -2.38 5.73 15.80
N TYR A 109 -2.40 4.55 15.20
CA TYR A 109 -3.33 3.47 15.52
C TYR A 109 -2.72 2.57 16.58
N ARG A 110 -3.47 2.30 17.64
CA ARG A 110 -3.02 1.45 18.75
C ARG A 110 -3.83 0.16 18.81
N PRO A 111 -3.15 -1.00 18.93
CA PRO A 111 -3.81 -2.27 19.16
C PRO A 111 -4.43 -2.32 20.57
N LYS A 112 -5.40 -3.21 20.78
CA LYS A 112 -6.00 -3.43 22.12
C LYS A 112 -5.01 -3.97 23.15
N THR A 113 -3.97 -4.66 22.69
CA THR A 113 -2.91 -5.21 23.54
C THR A 113 -1.72 -4.25 23.56
N GLN A 114 -1.07 -4.07 24.72
CA GLN A 114 0.15 -3.27 24.77
C GLN A 114 1.22 -3.83 23.83
N SER A 115 1.88 -2.95 23.08
CA SER A 115 2.92 -3.30 22.11
C SER A 115 4.03 -2.26 22.12
N ASN A 116 5.28 -2.73 22.06
CA ASN A 116 6.46 -1.89 21.86
C ASN A 116 6.95 -1.87 20.40
N GLY A 117 6.21 -2.51 19.49
CA GLY A 117 6.48 -2.46 18.05
C GLY A 117 5.71 -1.33 17.37
N LEU A 118 6.27 -0.82 16.28
CA LEU A 118 5.65 0.21 15.44
C LEU A 118 5.78 -0.17 13.97
N VAL A 119 4.72 0.05 13.21
CA VAL A 119 4.76 0.10 11.75
C VAL A 119 4.70 1.56 11.32
N LEU A 120 5.70 2.04 10.58
CA LEU A 120 5.58 3.28 9.82
C LEU A 120 4.92 2.95 8.48
N PHE A 121 3.69 3.42 8.29
CA PHE A 121 2.88 3.08 7.12
C PHE A 121 2.85 4.23 6.10
N LEU A 122 3.36 3.94 4.91
CA LEU A 122 3.32 4.81 3.73
C LEU A 122 2.32 4.23 2.73
N HIS A 123 1.26 4.99 2.45
CA HIS A 123 0.19 4.51 1.59
C HIS A 123 0.57 4.44 0.10
N GLY A 124 -0.13 3.63 -0.68
CA GLY A 124 -0.05 3.63 -2.14
C GLY A 124 -0.83 4.75 -2.81
N GLY A 125 -0.96 4.69 -4.14
CA GLY A 125 -1.66 5.70 -4.95
C GLY A 125 -0.78 6.44 -5.95
N GLY A 126 0.32 5.81 -6.41
CA GLY A 126 1.18 6.38 -7.46
C GLY A 126 1.77 7.75 -7.10
N PHE A 127 1.99 8.03 -5.81
CA PHE A 127 2.49 9.32 -5.30
C PHE A 127 1.58 10.53 -5.57
N VAL A 128 0.41 10.32 -6.17
CA VAL A 128 -0.53 11.36 -6.63
C VAL A 128 -1.89 11.24 -5.93
N LEU A 129 -2.27 10.02 -5.57
CA LEU A 129 -3.58 9.62 -5.06
C LEU A 129 -3.45 9.04 -3.65
N GLY A 130 -4.61 8.82 -3.01
CA GLY A 130 -4.70 8.28 -1.65
C GLY A 130 -4.46 9.32 -0.57
N SER A 131 -4.72 8.92 0.66
CA SER A 131 -4.45 9.69 1.86
C SER A 131 -4.39 8.76 3.06
N ARG A 132 -3.95 9.28 4.19
CA ARG A 132 -4.09 8.62 5.49
C ARG A 132 -5.54 8.24 5.80
N THR A 133 -6.50 9.03 5.34
CA THR A 133 -7.93 8.79 5.58
C THR A 133 -8.45 7.63 4.73
N ALA A 134 -8.08 7.57 3.44
CA ALA A 134 -8.37 6.44 2.56
C ALA A 134 -7.79 5.12 3.12
N TYR A 135 -6.63 5.20 3.76
CA TYR A 135 -5.92 4.05 4.33
C TYR A 135 -6.23 3.77 5.82
N ASP A 136 -7.23 4.42 6.39
CA ASP A 136 -7.62 4.24 7.80
C ASP A 136 -7.99 2.78 8.11
N SER A 137 -8.77 2.13 7.23
CA SER A 137 -9.19 0.75 7.42
C SER A 137 -8.03 -0.26 7.31
N PRO A 138 -7.18 -0.22 6.26
CA PRO A 138 -5.93 -0.98 6.22
C PRO A 138 -5.06 -0.80 7.48
N ALA A 139 -4.87 0.43 7.94
CA ALA A 139 -4.05 0.73 9.12
C ALA A 139 -4.63 0.10 10.39
N ARG A 140 -5.95 0.20 10.60
CA ARG A 140 -6.64 -0.46 11.73
C ARG A 140 -6.50 -1.98 11.69
N LEU A 141 -6.68 -2.58 10.52
CA LEU A 141 -6.60 -4.02 10.33
C LEU A 141 -5.18 -4.52 10.63
N ILE A 142 -4.15 -3.84 10.13
CA ILE A 142 -2.76 -4.17 10.46
C ILE A 142 -2.50 -4.01 11.96
N ALA A 143 -2.90 -2.89 12.57
CA ALA A 143 -2.72 -2.68 14.00
C ALA A 143 -3.36 -3.81 14.82
N ALA A 144 -4.63 -4.14 14.52
CA ALA A 144 -5.39 -5.16 15.22
C ALA A 144 -4.80 -6.58 15.06
N HIS A 145 -4.50 -7.00 13.83
CA HIS A 145 -4.03 -8.36 13.57
C HIS A 145 -2.55 -8.58 13.85
N ALA A 146 -1.70 -7.57 13.63
CA ALA A 146 -0.29 -7.65 13.96
C ALA A 146 -0.04 -7.37 15.45
N GLY A 147 -1.00 -6.78 16.17
CA GLY A 147 -0.82 -6.42 17.59
C GLY A 147 0.29 -5.40 17.77
N VAL A 148 0.42 -4.43 16.86
CA VAL A 148 1.46 -3.39 16.86
C VAL A 148 0.85 -2.02 16.63
N ASN A 149 1.55 -0.99 17.08
CA ASN A 149 1.19 0.38 16.74
C ASN A 149 1.40 0.61 15.24
N VAL A 150 0.59 1.45 14.60
CA VAL A 150 0.77 1.86 13.21
C VAL A 150 0.74 3.39 13.14
N LEU A 151 1.80 4.01 12.64
CA LEU A 151 1.87 5.43 12.33
C LEU A 151 1.69 5.61 10.82
N SER A 152 0.50 6.02 10.40
CA SER A 152 0.17 6.27 8.99
C SER A 152 0.43 7.72 8.63
N ILE A 153 1.19 7.96 7.55
CA ILE A 153 1.70 9.27 7.16
C ILE A 153 0.91 9.87 6.00
N GLU A 154 0.58 11.15 6.08
CA GLU A 154 -0.01 11.95 4.99
C GLU A 154 1.09 12.71 4.23
N TYR A 155 1.93 12.00 3.48
CA TYR A 155 3.04 12.61 2.75
C TYR A 155 2.51 13.48 1.58
N ARG A 156 3.30 14.48 1.16
CA ARG A 156 2.96 15.40 0.07
C ARG A 156 2.84 14.65 -1.26
N LEU A 157 1.82 15.01 -2.05
CA LEU A 157 1.49 14.34 -3.30
C LEU A 157 1.87 15.18 -4.52
N ALA A 158 2.22 14.50 -5.59
CA ALA A 158 2.33 15.06 -6.93
C ALA A 158 0.94 15.36 -7.52
N PRO A 159 0.82 16.32 -8.46
CA PRO A 159 1.88 17.14 -9.05
C PRO A 159 2.27 18.38 -8.23
N GLU A 160 1.58 18.68 -7.12
CA GLU A 160 1.89 19.85 -6.28
C GLU A 160 3.26 19.72 -5.62
N ALA A 161 3.67 18.49 -5.32
CA ALA A 161 4.96 18.14 -4.77
C ALA A 161 5.52 16.90 -5.50
N PRO A 162 6.13 17.06 -6.69
CA PRO A 162 6.72 15.95 -7.45
C PRO A 162 7.94 15.36 -6.72
N PHE A 163 8.54 14.32 -7.29
CA PHE A 163 9.81 13.76 -6.82
C PHE A 163 10.84 14.89 -6.58
N PRO A 164 11.56 14.90 -5.42
CA PRO A 164 11.62 13.87 -4.38
C PRO A 164 10.75 14.13 -3.12
N ALA A 165 9.74 15.01 -3.17
CA ALA A 165 9.07 15.51 -1.95
C ALA A 165 8.49 14.41 -1.03
N ALA A 166 7.79 13.41 -1.59
CA ALA A 166 7.25 12.29 -0.81
C ALA A 166 8.33 11.46 -0.08
N LEU A 167 9.53 11.37 -0.65
CA LEU A 167 10.67 10.67 -0.05
C LEU A 167 11.30 11.47 1.10
N GLU A 168 11.37 12.80 0.95
CA GLU A 168 11.78 13.70 2.04
C GLU A 168 10.84 13.57 3.24
N ASP A 169 9.53 13.52 2.97
CA ASP A 169 8.48 13.36 3.98
C ASP A 169 8.57 12.00 4.67
N ALA A 170 8.82 10.92 3.92
CA ALA A 170 9.07 9.59 4.49
C ALA A 170 10.30 9.59 5.40
N SER A 171 11.36 10.32 5.02
CA SER A 171 12.58 10.47 5.83
C SER A 171 12.33 11.27 7.11
N GLU A 172 11.54 12.35 7.04
CA GLU A 172 11.12 13.10 8.23
C GLU A 172 10.26 12.22 9.15
N ALA A 173 9.32 11.47 8.59
CA ALA A 173 8.44 10.58 9.34
C ALA A 173 9.21 9.47 10.07
N TRP A 174 10.26 8.92 9.46
CA TRP A 174 11.17 8.00 10.13
C TRP A 174 11.86 8.64 11.34
N ARG A 175 12.49 9.80 11.16
CA ARG A 175 13.18 10.52 12.25
C ARG A 175 12.20 10.88 13.37
N PHE A 176 10.99 11.30 13.00
CA PHE A 176 9.92 11.60 13.96
C PHE A 176 9.52 10.36 14.76
N ALA A 177 9.31 9.22 14.10
CA ALA A 177 8.94 7.97 14.76
C ALA A 177 10.03 7.46 15.71
N VAL A 178 11.30 7.54 15.31
CA VAL A 178 12.44 7.18 16.17
C VAL A 178 12.51 8.12 17.38
N GLY A 179 12.41 9.44 17.15
CA GLY A 179 12.51 10.45 18.21
C GLY A 179 11.37 10.42 19.24
N HIS A 180 10.17 9.97 18.86
CA HIS A 180 9.00 9.88 19.76
C HIS A 180 8.73 8.45 20.26
N SER A 181 9.62 7.49 19.94
CA SER A 181 9.45 6.08 20.31
C SER A 181 9.26 5.90 21.82
N SER A 182 10.07 6.58 22.65
CA SER A 182 9.94 6.54 24.11
C SER A 182 8.60 7.04 24.62
N ASP A 183 8.07 8.11 24.03
CA ASP A 183 6.81 8.75 24.45
C ASP A 183 5.60 7.85 24.19
N TRP A 184 5.74 6.94 23.22
CA TRP A 184 4.71 5.96 22.87
C TRP A 184 4.96 4.57 23.46
N GLY A 185 6.03 4.38 24.25
CA GLY A 185 6.41 3.07 24.77
C GLY A 185 6.87 2.08 23.68
N ILE A 186 7.36 2.60 22.57
CA ILE A 186 7.89 1.86 21.42
C ILE A 186 9.40 1.69 21.56
N ASP A 187 9.90 0.52 21.19
CA ASP A 187 11.32 0.26 21.01
C ASP A 187 11.72 0.68 19.58
N PRO A 188 12.62 1.68 19.39
CA PRO A 188 13.01 2.14 18.06
C PRO A 188 13.68 1.05 17.21
N ALA A 189 14.24 -0.01 17.83
CA ALA A 189 14.79 -1.16 17.11
C ALA A 189 13.71 -2.15 16.60
N ARG A 190 12.43 -1.90 16.92
CA ARG A 190 11.27 -2.70 16.51
C ARG A 190 10.35 -1.95 15.54
N ILE A 191 10.85 -0.91 14.88
CA ILE A 191 10.09 -0.19 13.85
C ILE A 191 10.18 -0.97 12.52
N VAL A 192 9.04 -1.25 11.91
CA VAL A 192 8.89 -1.88 10.60
C VAL A 192 8.41 -0.82 9.59
N LEU A 193 9.01 -0.80 8.41
CA LEU A 193 8.44 -0.05 7.28
C LEU A 193 7.39 -0.91 6.59
N LEU A 194 6.20 -0.36 6.37
CA LEU A 194 5.16 -0.99 5.55
C LEU A 194 4.71 0.03 4.51
N GLY A 195 4.55 -0.43 3.28
CA GLY A 195 3.86 0.32 2.27
C GLY A 195 3.33 -0.58 1.18
N ASP A 196 2.44 -0.03 0.36
CA ASP A 196 1.89 -0.71 -0.80
C ASP A 196 2.06 0.13 -2.07
N SER A 197 2.26 -0.51 -3.22
CA SER A 197 2.45 0.18 -4.50
C SER A 197 3.54 1.28 -4.41
N ALA A 198 3.19 2.55 -4.62
CA ALA A 198 4.05 3.71 -4.42
C ALA A 198 4.58 3.88 -2.98
N GLY A 199 3.79 3.57 -1.96
CA GLY A 199 4.26 3.60 -0.58
C GLY A 199 5.33 2.54 -0.30
N ALA A 200 5.23 1.38 -0.95
CA ALA A 200 6.25 0.35 -0.88
C ALA A 200 7.55 0.79 -1.57
N ASN A 201 7.47 1.57 -2.66
CA ASN A 201 8.64 2.20 -3.26
C ASN A 201 9.35 3.11 -2.25
N LEU A 202 8.59 4.00 -1.58
CA LEU A 202 9.15 4.88 -0.53
C LEU A 202 9.82 4.07 0.58
N CYS A 203 9.22 2.95 1.03
CA CYS A 203 9.84 2.07 2.02
C CYS A 203 11.16 1.45 1.53
N ALA A 204 11.22 1.02 0.28
CA ALA A 204 12.44 0.43 -0.31
C ALA A 204 13.56 1.46 -0.41
N VAL A 205 13.26 2.66 -0.90
CA VAL A 205 14.24 3.74 -1.05
C VAL A 205 14.71 4.25 0.31
N LEU A 206 13.78 4.48 1.24
CA LEU A 206 14.09 4.91 2.61
C LEU A 206 14.97 3.86 3.33
N SER A 207 14.67 2.56 3.19
CA SER A 207 15.51 1.50 3.75
C SER A 207 16.95 1.57 3.27
N ASN A 208 17.15 1.83 1.98
CA ASN A 208 18.49 1.96 1.40
C ASN A 208 19.22 3.21 1.90
N GLN A 209 18.51 4.31 2.15
CA GLN A 209 19.08 5.54 2.73
C GLN A 209 19.49 5.36 4.19
N LEU A 210 18.78 4.53 4.94
CA LEU A 210 19.02 4.27 6.36
C LEU A 210 20.06 3.17 6.62
N ARG A 211 20.66 2.57 5.58
CA ARG A 211 21.51 1.38 5.74
C ARG A 211 22.71 1.57 6.68
N ASP A 212 23.22 2.81 6.76
CA ASP A 212 24.40 3.22 7.53
C ASP A 212 24.04 3.92 8.86
N GLU A 213 22.75 4.06 9.17
CA GLU A 213 22.27 4.67 10.42
C GLU A 213 22.36 3.70 11.60
N GLU A 214 22.46 4.24 12.82
CA GLU A 214 22.48 3.44 14.05
C GLU A 214 21.14 2.71 14.27
N ILE A 215 20.03 3.44 14.12
CA ILE A 215 18.68 2.90 14.18
C ILE A 215 18.17 2.70 12.77
N ARG A 216 17.85 1.44 12.45
CA ARG A 216 17.39 1.02 11.12
C ARG A 216 16.08 0.25 11.24
N PRO A 217 15.29 0.16 10.15
CA PRO A 217 14.08 -0.65 10.17
C PRO A 217 14.40 -2.09 10.53
N ARG A 218 13.61 -2.66 11.45
CA ARG A 218 13.67 -4.07 11.81
C ARG A 218 13.39 -4.98 10.61
N MET A 219 12.48 -4.52 9.77
CA MET A 219 11.98 -5.19 8.58
C MET A 219 11.38 -4.13 7.64
N GLN A 220 11.37 -4.43 6.33
CA GLN A 220 10.51 -3.72 5.37
C GLN A 220 9.49 -4.70 4.77
N VAL A 221 8.25 -4.25 4.65
CA VAL A 221 7.16 -4.98 4.02
C VAL A 221 6.68 -4.19 2.81
N LEU A 222 6.90 -4.78 1.63
CA LEU A 222 6.66 -4.16 0.33
C LEU A 222 5.50 -4.89 -0.34
N MET A 223 4.30 -4.31 -0.28
CA MET A 223 3.14 -4.89 -0.93
C MET A 223 3.05 -4.42 -2.38
N TYR A 224 3.17 -5.34 -3.33
CA TYR A 224 3.13 -5.12 -4.79
C TYR A 224 3.85 -3.83 -5.24
N PRO A 225 5.14 -3.67 -4.89
CA PRO A 225 5.84 -2.40 -5.04
C PRO A 225 6.06 -2.03 -6.51
N VAL A 226 5.98 -0.74 -6.81
CA VAL A 226 6.64 -0.17 -8.00
C VAL A 226 8.12 0.02 -7.66
N VAL A 227 9.03 -0.53 -8.47
CA VAL A 227 10.48 -0.56 -8.17
C VAL A 227 11.35 -0.23 -9.37
N ASP A 228 10.79 -0.19 -10.57
CA ASP A 228 11.51 0.09 -11.80
C ASP A 228 10.63 0.85 -12.80
N ALA A 229 10.88 2.15 -12.94
CA ALA A 229 10.12 3.03 -13.84
C ALA A 229 10.56 2.91 -15.31
N VAL A 230 11.70 2.29 -15.59
CA VAL A 230 12.28 2.19 -16.95
C VAL A 230 12.38 0.76 -17.46
N GLY A 231 12.21 -0.24 -16.60
CA GLY A 231 12.26 -1.64 -16.96
C GLY A 231 11.05 -2.12 -17.75
N GLU A 232 11.30 -3.09 -18.63
CA GLU A 232 10.30 -3.77 -19.43
C GLU A 232 10.04 -5.16 -18.85
N TYR A 233 8.78 -5.45 -18.57
CA TYR A 233 8.36 -6.66 -17.86
C TYR A 233 7.15 -7.28 -18.55
N ARG A 234 7.14 -8.61 -18.68
CA ARG A 234 6.02 -9.35 -19.30
C ARG A 234 4.69 -9.03 -18.64
N SER A 235 4.65 -8.89 -17.31
CA SER A 235 3.43 -8.50 -16.59
C SER A 235 2.88 -7.13 -17.02
N ARG A 236 3.72 -6.17 -17.40
CA ARG A 236 3.26 -4.85 -17.88
C ARG A 236 2.50 -4.95 -19.19
N GLU A 237 2.94 -5.84 -20.08
CA GLU A 237 2.22 -6.14 -21.33
C GLU A 237 0.97 -6.99 -21.07
N GLU A 238 1.10 -8.05 -20.28
CA GLU A 238 0.02 -8.99 -19.98
C GLU A 238 -1.20 -8.31 -19.33
N PHE A 239 -0.95 -7.32 -18.47
CA PHE A 239 -1.98 -6.61 -17.70
C PHE A 239 -2.11 -5.13 -18.08
N ALA A 240 -1.70 -4.75 -19.30
CA ALA A 240 -1.73 -3.37 -19.77
C ALA A 240 -3.13 -2.72 -19.66
N ASP A 241 -4.20 -3.50 -19.86
CA ASP A 241 -5.59 -3.03 -19.82
C ASP A 241 -6.34 -3.50 -18.55
N ASN A 242 -5.62 -3.88 -17.49
CA ASN A 242 -6.25 -4.38 -16.28
C ASN A 242 -7.04 -3.27 -15.56
N PRO A 243 -8.34 -3.47 -15.25
CA PRO A 243 -9.17 -2.44 -14.62
C PRO A 243 -8.71 -2.00 -13.22
N ALA A 244 -7.90 -2.80 -12.51
CA ALA A 244 -7.34 -2.42 -11.22
C ALA A 244 -6.17 -1.44 -11.34
N LEU A 245 -5.34 -1.60 -12.38
CA LEU A 245 -4.21 -0.72 -12.69
C LEU A 245 -3.81 -0.96 -14.15
N SER A 246 -3.99 0.04 -15.01
CA SER A 246 -3.63 -0.03 -16.42
C SER A 246 -2.27 0.61 -16.72
N ALA A 247 -1.67 0.27 -17.85
CA ALA A 247 -0.45 0.90 -18.35
C ALA A 247 -0.64 2.42 -18.57
N LYS A 248 -1.84 2.82 -19.02
CA LYS A 248 -2.22 4.24 -19.17
C LYS A 248 -2.21 4.97 -17.82
N GLN A 249 -2.78 4.37 -16.78
CA GLN A 249 -2.78 4.93 -15.43
C GLN A 249 -1.37 5.01 -14.85
N ILE A 250 -0.54 3.98 -15.06
CA ILE A 250 0.88 3.99 -14.64
C ILE A 250 1.62 5.15 -15.31
N GLU A 251 1.49 5.34 -16.62
CA GLU A 251 2.17 6.43 -17.33
C GLU A 251 1.67 7.81 -16.86
N TRP A 252 0.36 7.97 -16.66
CA TRP A 252 -0.22 9.21 -16.13
C TRP A 252 0.32 9.55 -14.72
N LEU A 253 0.34 8.58 -13.81
CA LEU A 253 0.90 8.74 -12.47
C LEU A 253 2.40 9.04 -12.53
N SER A 254 3.14 8.31 -13.36
CA SER A 254 4.59 8.50 -13.52
C SER A 254 4.93 9.89 -14.06
N ALA A 255 4.16 10.41 -15.01
CA ALA A 255 4.38 11.74 -15.58
C ALA A 255 4.08 12.87 -14.59
N LEU A 256 3.12 12.68 -13.68
CA LEU A 256 2.84 13.65 -12.62
C LEU A 256 3.91 13.61 -11.51
N TYR A 257 4.35 12.42 -11.11
CA TYR A 257 5.34 12.26 -10.04
C TYR A 257 6.76 12.62 -10.48
N VAL A 258 7.17 12.17 -11.68
CA VAL A 258 8.53 12.35 -12.23
C VAL A 258 8.41 13.03 -13.60
N PRO A 259 8.19 14.37 -13.63
CA PRO A 259 7.95 15.09 -14.88
C PRO A 259 9.15 15.11 -15.82
N ASP A 260 10.38 15.05 -15.28
CA ASP A 260 11.59 14.84 -16.07
C ASP A 260 11.84 13.34 -16.24
N ALA A 261 11.63 12.82 -17.45
CA ALA A 261 11.80 11.41 -17.73
C ALA A 261 13.23 10.89 -17.48
N SER A 262 14.25 11.76 -17.47
CA SER A 262 15.63 11.36 -17.17
C SER A 262 15.84 10.97 -15.70
N ASP A 263 15.00 11.46 -14.79
CA ASP A 263 15.02 11.09 -13.38
C ASP A 263 14.39 9.71 -13.13
N ARG A 264 13.69 9.11 -14.10
CA ARG A 264 13.04 7.79 -13.93
C ARG A 264 14.05 6.67 -13.64
N SER A 265 15.30 6.81 -14.11
CA SER A 265 16.38 5.86 -13.80
C SER A 265 17.12 6.16 -12.49
N ASP A 266 16.80 7.24 -11.78
CA ASP A 266 17.38 7.53 -10.47
C ASP A 266 17.00 6.40 -9.49
N PRO A 267 17.95 5.80 -8.73
CA PRO A 267 17.65 4.77 -7.74
C PRO A 267 16.66 5.17 -6.64
N ARG A 268 16.39 6.48 -6.47
CA ARG A 268 15.37 7.01 -5.56
C ARG A 268 13.96 7.01 -6.16
N VAL A 269 13.84 6.79 -7.48
CA VAL A 269 12.59 6.51 -8.19
C VAL A 269 12.48 5.01 -8.48
N SER A 270 13.57 4.42 -8.98
CA SER A 270 13.69 3.02 -9.39
C SER A 270 14.68 2.28 -8.48
N PRO A 271 14.30 1.87 -7.25
CA PRO A 271 15.21 1.17 -6.33
C PRO A 271 15.77 -0.14 -6.90
N MET A 272 15.12 -0.72 -7.93
CA MET A 272 15.68 -1.81 -8.72
C MET A 272 17.05 -1.50 -9.34
N LEU A 273 17.41 -0.22 -9.50
CA LEU A 273 18.66 0.25 -10.08
C LEU A 273 19.71 0.70 -9.05
N ALA A 274 19.44 0.60 -7.74
CA ALA A 274 20.41 0.99 -6.71
C ALA A 274 21.69 0.14 -6.78
N ASP A 275 22.88 0.72 -6.73
CA ASP A 275 24.14 -0.03 -6.90
C ASP A 275 24.34 -1.17 -5.88
N ASP A 276 23.89 -0.96 -4.64
CA ASP A 276 24.00 -1.92 -3.54
C ASP A 276 22.69 -2.02 -2.75
N LEU A 277 22.23 -3.25 -2.56
CA LEU A 277 21.04 -3.60 -1.77
C LEU A 277 21.40 -4.42 -0.51
N SER A 278 22.67 -4.76 -0.29
CA SER A 278 23.09 -5.64 0.82
C SER A 278 22.81 -5.06 2.21
N GLY A 279 22.69 -3.73 2.30
CA GLY A 279 22.33 -3.01 3.51
C GLY A 279 20.84 -2.97 3.84
N ALA A 280 19.97 -3.52 2.98
CA ALA A 280 18.53 -3.51 3.20
C ALA A 280 18.13 -4.41 4.40
N PRO A 281 17.10 -4.03 5.17
CA PRO A 281 16.60 -4.84 6.28
C PRO A 281 15.96 -6.14 5.76
N ALA A 282 15.63 -7.07 6.67
CA ALA A 282 14.84 -8.24 6.31
C ALA A 282 13.57 -7.81 5.57
N THR A 283 13.26 -8.49 4.47
CA THR A 283 12.23 -8.02 3.52
C THR A 283 11.14 -9.07 3.35
N LEU A 284 9.88 -8.62 3.42
CA LEU A 284 8.74 -9.34 2.86
C LEU A 284 8.23 -8.58 1.65
N ILE A 285 8.20 -9.23 0.49
CA ILE A 285 7.51 -8.73 -0.70
C ILE A 285 6.26 -9.57 -0.91
N THR A 286 5.13 -8.92 -1.17
CA THR A 286 3.92 -9.59 -1.65
C THR A 286 3.62 -9.14 -3.07
N VAL A 287 3.13 -10.03 -3.92
CA VAL A 287 2.76 -9.70 -5.32
C VAL A 287 1.38 -10.24 -5.64
N ALA A 288 0.59 -9.48 -6.39
CA ALA A 288 -0.69 -9.94 -6.92
C ALA A 288 -0.48 -10.73 -8.23
N GLY A 289 -1.35 -11.71 -8.51
CA GLY A 289 -1.24 -12.51 -9.73
C GLY A 289 -1.64 -11.76 -11.00
N PHE A 290 -2.56 -10.79 -10.88
CA PHE A 290 -3.12 -9.99 -11.96
C PHE A 290 -2.72 -8.53 -11.79
N ASP A 291 -1.43 -8.24 -11.94
CA ASP A 291 -0.84 -6.93 -11.64
C ASP A 291 0.28 -6.60 -12.62
N PRO A 292 0.25 -5.45 -13.32
CA PRO A 292 1.34 -5.05 -14.21
C PRO A 292 2.70 -4.92 -13.50
N LEU A 293 2.73 -4.64 -12.19
CA LEU A 293 3.96 -4.51 -11.40
C LEU A 293 4.47 -5.85 -10.83
N ARG A 294 3.81 -6.97 -11.16
CA ARG A 294 4.14 -8.30 -10.60
C ARG A 294 5.60 -8.68 -10.85
N ASP A 295 6.04 -8.63 -12.09
CA ASP A 295 7.34 -9.20 -12.46
C ASP A 295 8.51 -8.33 -12.00
N GLU A 296 8.35 -7.00 -11.94
CA GLU A 296 9.38 -6.09 -11.38
C GLU A 296 9.56 -6.32 -9.87
N ALA A 297 8.47 -6.53 -9.13
CA ALA A 297 8.54 -6.85 -7.71
C ALA A 297 9.18 -8.22 -7.45
N ILE A 298 8.91 -9.22 -8.29
CA ILE A 298 9.58 -10.54 -8.24
C ILE A 298 11.08 -10.40 -8.55
N ALA A 299 11.44 -9.61 -9.57
CA ALA A 299 12.82 -9.35 -9.94
C ALA A 299 13.58 -8.65 -8.80
N TYR A 300 12.95 -7.66 -8.15
CA TYR A 300 13.52 -6.98 -7.00
C TYR A 300 13.69 -7.92 -5.79
N ALA A 301 12.72 -8.79 -5.53
CA ALA A 301 12.84 -9.83 -4.49
C ALA A 301 14.04 -10.77 -4.76
N LYS A 302 14.27 -11.12 -6.03
CA LYS A 302 15.43 -11.92 -6.43
C LYS A 302 16.73 -11.13 -6.21
N ARG A 303 16.78 -9.87 -6.63
CA ARG A 303 17.95 -9.00 -6.48
C ARG A 303 18.35 -8.84 -5.01
N LEU A 304 17.39 -8.61 -4.12
CA LEU A 304 17.62 -8.56 -2.67
C LEU A 304 18.24 -9.86 -2.13
N LYS A 305 17.70 -11.03 -2.53
CA LYS A 305 18.27 -12.34 -2.14
C LYS A 305 19.69 -12.52 -2.65
N ASP A 306 19.94 -12.17 -3.90
CA ASP A 306 21.27 -12.26 -4.51
C ASP A 306 22.29 -11.33 -3.83
N SER A 307 21.83 -10.20 -3.26
CA SER A 307 22.61 -9.29 -2.41
C SER A 307 22.75 -9.75 -0.95
N GLY A 308 22.25 -10.93 -0.58
CA GLY A 308 22.39 -11.50 0.76
C GLY A 308 21.30 -11.08 1.77
N VAL A 309 20.26 -10.37 1.33
CA VAL A 309 19.17 -9.91 2.21
C VAL A 309 18.19 -11.05 2.49
N SER A 310 17.85 -11.25 3.77
CA SER A 310 16.81 -12.20 4.17
C SER A 310 15.45 -11.76 3.61
N THR A 311 15.03 -12.39 2.51
CA THR A 311 13.89 -11.94 1.72
C THR A 311 12.88 -13.06 1.51
N ARG A 312 11.62 -12.79 1.86
CA ARG A 312 10.46 -13.66 1.58
C ARG A 312 9.60 -13.03 0.49
N LEU A 313 9.10 -13.85 -0.41
CA LEU A 313 8.17 -13.47 -1.46
C LEU A 313 6.86 -14.25 -1.27
N LEU A 314 5.72 -13.56 -1.19
CA LEU A 314 4.40 -14.18 -1.16
C LEU A 314 3.65 -13.82 -2.45
N ARG A 315 3.27 -14.85 -3.21
CA ARG A 315 2.47 -14.69 -4.43
C ARG A 315 0.99 -14.87 -4.09
N GLU A 316 0.24 -13.81 -4.23
CA GLU A 316 -1.21 -13.75 -4.04
C GLU A 316 -1.92 -13.90 -5.40
N GLY A 317 -1.81 -15.09 -5.98
CA GLY A 317 -2.18 -15.36 -7.37
C GLY A 317 -3.61 -15.00 -7.75
N SER A 318 -4.56 -15.06 -6.82
CA SER A 318 -5.97 -14.76 -7.10
C SER A 318 -6.34 -13.27 -7.03
N LEU A 319 -5.39 -12.39 -6.70
CA LEU A 319 -5.62 -10.97 -6.42
C LEU A 319 -5.11 -10.07 -7.55
N VAL A 320 -5.58 -8.81 -7.50
CA VAL A 320 -5.19 -7.70 -8.38
C VAL A 320 -4.41 -6.64 -7.59
N HIS A 321 -3.85 -5.65 -8.29
CA HIS A 321 -3.21 -4.49 -7.66
C HIS A 321 -4.16 -3.77 -6.68
N GLY A 322 -3.61 -3.24 -5.58
CA GLY A 322 -4.40 -2.48 -4.58
C GLY A 322 -5.27 -3.32 -3.63
N TYR A 323 -5.05 -4.65 -3.56
CA TYR A 323 -5.90 -5.54 -2.76
C TYR A 323 -5.91 -5.22 -1.25
N ILE A 324 -4.95 -4.46 -0.72
CA ILE A 324 -4.93 -4.07 0.70
C ILE A 324 -6.21 -3.35 1.13
N SER A 325 -6.85 -2.64 0.20
CA SER A 325 -8.09 -1.88 0.46
C SER A 325 -9.36 -2.69 0.17
N MET A 326 -9.25 -3.96 -0.23
CA MET A 326 -10.38 -4.80 -0.65
C MET A 326 -10.80 -5.84 0.42
N THR A 327 -10.32 -5.70 1.67
CA THR A 327 -10.50 -6.71 2.73
C THR A 327 -11.94 -6.91 3.19
N GLN A 328 -12.82 -5.92 3.00
CA GLN A 328 -14.25 -6.04 3.31
C GLN A 328 -15.02 -6.88 2.29
N ILE A 329 -14.55 -6.93 1.04
CA ILE A 329 -15.29 -7.49 -0.09
C ILE A 329 -14.62 -8.73 -0.69
N SER A 330 -13.39 -9.04 -0.27
CA SER A 330 -12.69 -10.27 -0.65
C SER A 330 -12.01 -10.92 0.54
N GLN A 331 -12.46 -12.14 0.87
CA GLN A 331 -11.78 -12.99 1.84
C GLN A 331 -10.34 -13.32 1.42
N ALA A 332 -10.06 -13.45 0.12
CA ALA A 332 -8.70 -13.67 -0.37
C ALA A 332 -7.77 -12.49 -0.04
N ALA A 333 -8.26 -11.25 -0.26
CA ALA A 333 -7.54 -10.04 0.11
C ALA A 333 -7.33 -9.95 1.63
N ARG A 334 -8.38 -10.18 2.43
CA ARG A 334 -8.29 -10.22 3.90
C ARG A 334 -7.23 -11.21 4.38
N ASN A 335 -7.22 -12.42 3.84
CA ASN A 335 -6.24 -13.44 4.19
C ASN A 335 -4.80 -13.03 3.83
N ALA A 336 -4.61 -12.34 2.71
CA ALA A 336 -3.31 -11.82 2.30
C ALA A 336 -2.81 -10.74 3.28
N VAL A 337 -3.66 -9.79 3.65
CA VAL A 337 -3.29 -8.75 4.64
C VAL A 337 -3.05 -9.36 6.02
N GLN A 338 -3.79 -10.39 6.43
CA GLN A 338 -3.52 -11.13 7.67
C GLN A 338 -2.19 -11.87 7.66
N ARG A 339 -1.75 -12.41 6.51
CA ARG A 339 -0.39 -13.00 6.37
C ARG A 339 0.70 -11.95 6.54
N VAL A 340 0.49 -10.74 6.00
CA VAL A 340 1.37 -9.59 6.21
C VAL A 340 1.42 -9.22 7.69
N ALA A 341 0.26 -9.06 8.32
CA ALA A 341 0.17 -8.73 9.74
C ALA A 341 0.88 -9.77 10.63
N ALA A 342 0.72 -11.06 10.33
CA ALA A 342 1.40 -12.14 11.04
C ALA A 342 2.93 -12.09 10.88
N ALA A 343 3.43 -11.73 9.68
CA ALA A 343 4.86 -11.56 9.45
C ALA A 343 5.44 -10.37 10.22
N ILE A 344 4.71 -9.25 10.28
CA ILE A 344 5.07 -8.07 11.08
C ILE A 344 5.13 -8.45 12.56
N ASN A 345 4.08 -9.11 13.08
CA ASN A 345 4.03 -9.55 14.47
C ASN A 345 5.22 -10.45 14.83
N HIS A 346 5.63 -11.36 13.94
CA HIS A 346 6.78 -12.21 14.17
C HIS A 346 8.11 -11.42 14.21
N ALA A 347 8.26 -10.39 13.39
CA ALA A 347 9.49 -9.60 13.31
C ALA A 347 9.74 -8.71 14.53
N VAL A 348 8.67 -8.27 15.21
CA VAL A 348 8.71 -7.30 16.32
C VAL A 348 8.55 -7.90 17.72
N ARG A 349 8.42 -9.22 17.85
CA ARG A 349 8.40 -9.92 19.15
C ARG A 349 9.80 -10.02 19.74
#